data_AF-A0A1V9G5D2-F1
#
_entry.id   AF-A0A1V9G5D2-F1
#
_cell.length_a   1.000
_cell.length_b   1.000
_cell.length_c   1.000
_cell.angle_alpha   90.00
_cell.angle_beta   90.00
_cell.angle_gamma   90.00
#
_symmetry.space_group_name_H-M   'P 1'
#
loop_
_entity.id
_entity.type
_entity.pdbx_description
1 polymer ?
#
loop_
_entity_poly.entity_id
_entity_poly.type
_entity_poly.pdbx_seq_one_letter_code
_entity_poly.pdbx_strand_id
1 'polypeptide(L)'
;MEKKFTDLFKEVGGRLRSPLIYSFIIAWLVTNWRIVIGLMFYKSQQLQLDGYTSFLDMIDKNRTFIKFWGLPIVVSLVYTFAFPIIRNVISAYNAWNFRWGSTWALAVAKEGGVSFSKYIELKTRLQQSIEEVENIHKSESQITNENEKLRNDTEVLKRRIENEVQSLRVSEDIKAALVNELSILKEKSEIKTFNGAWKMKFKNGLGQVKTERITISNGDVSYSNAEAKYESLFKLKTCVYNPNTNEYVVVFERVKDPNASGFSEIFRPQDETMTFLKNFEEKGIILELEKIII
;
A
#
# COMPACT_ATOMS: atom_id res chain seq x y z
N MET A 1 13.49 -32.40 13.23
CA MET A 1 13.91 -33.60 12.48
C MET A 1 12.79 -34.09 11.57
N GLU A 2 11.54 -34.08 12.02
CA GLU A 2 10.34 -34.45 11.24
C GLU A 2 10.17 -33.68 9.92
N LYS A 3 10.39 -32.36 9.88
CA LYS A 3 10.26 -31.58 8.63
C LYS A 3 11.19 -32.08 7.50
N LYS A 4 12.42 -32.49 7.84
CA LYS A 4 13.36 -33.05 6.86
C LYS A 4 12.93 -34.42 6.34
N PHE A 5 12.30 -35.23 7.18
CA PHE A 5 11.73 -36.51 6.74
C PHE A 5 10.55 -36.30 5.79
N THR A 6 9.64 -35.39 6.10
CA THR A 6 8.49 -35.11 5.24
C THR A 6 8.91 -34.57 3.87
N ASP A 7 9.93 -33.73 3.81
CA ASP A 7 10.45 -33.21 2.54
C ASP A 7 11.16 -34.28 1.70
N LEU A 8 11.89 -35.20 2.33
CA LEU A 8 12.45 -36.38 1.64
C LEU A 8 11.35 -37.31 1.11
N PHE A 9 10.28 -37.56 1.88
CA PHE A 9 9.14 -38.36 1.43
C PHE A 9 8.35 -37.68 0.29
N LYS A 10 8.26 -36.35 0.28
CA LYS A 10 7.64 -35.60 -0.83
C LYS A 10 8.45 -35.74 -2.11
N GLU A 11 9.77 -35.62 -2.02
CA GLU A 11 10.64 -35.75 -3.18
C GLU A 11 10.65 -37.19 -3.73
N VAL A 12 10.72 -38.18 -2.84
CA VAL A 12 10.58 -39.60 -3.21
C VAL A 12 9.20 -39.87 -3.79
N GLY A 13 8.14 -39.34 -3.18
CA GLY A 13 6.75 -39.46 -3.67
C GLY A 13 6.56 -38.87 -5.07
N GLY A 14 7.20 -37.74 -5.37
CA GLY A 14 7.21 -37.15 -6.71
C GLY A 14 7.85 -38.07 -7.76
N ARG A 15 8.95 -38.74 -7.41
CA ARG A 15 9.64 -39.69 -8.30
C ARG A 15 8.87 -41.01 -8.44
N LEU A 16 8.21 -41.47 -7.39
CA LEU A 16 7.33 -42.66 -7.43
C LEU A 16 6.10 -42.49 -8.31
N ARG A 17 5.68 -41.26 -8.63
CA ARG A 17 4.62 -40.98 -9.60
C ARG A 17 5.05 -41.19 -11.06
N SER A 18 6.35 -41.36 -11.32
CA SER A 18 6.81 -41.74 -12.65
C SER A 18 6.29 -43.14 -13.01
N PRO A 19 5.57 -43.31 -14.13
CA PRO A 19 5.03 -44.61 -14.54
C PRO A 19 6.11 -45.70 -14.64
N LEU A 20 7.33 -45.33 -15.03
CA LEU A 20 8.46 -46.23 -15.15
C LEU A 20 8.98 -46.68 -13.77
N ILE A 21 9.14 -45.75 -12.82
CA ILE A 21 9.64 -46.08 -11.48
C ILE A 21 8.61 -46.94 -10.74
N TYR A 22 7.32 -46.59 -10.85
CA TYR A 22 6.25 -47.36 -10.22
C TYR A 22 6.14 -48.78 -10.80
N SER A 23 6.14 -48.92 -12.13
CA SER A 23 6.11 -50.23 -12.78
C SER A 23 7.37 -51.05 -12.50
N PHE A 24 8.54 -50.40 -12.39
CA PHE A 24 9.78 -51.04 -11.97
C PHE A 24 9.70 -51.60 -10.55
N ILE A 25 9.19 -50.84 -9.58
CA ILE A 25 9.05 -51.31 -8.20
C ILE A 25 8.10 -52.51 -8.13
N ILE A 26 6.96 -52.45 -8.81
CA ILE A 26 6.01 -53.58 -8.87
C ILE A 26 6.66 -54.79 -9.54
N ALA A 27 7.29 -54.60 -10.70
CA ALA A 27 7.97 -55.68 -11.40
C ALA A 27 9.10 -56.28 -10.55
N TRP A 28 9.83 -55.46 -9.80
CA TRP A 28 10.88 -55.89 -8.89
C TRP A 28 10.32 -56.70 -7.73
N LEU A 29 9.22 -56.24 -7.10
CA LEU A 29 8.54 -56.95 -6.01
C LEU A 29 8.00 -58.30 -6.47
N VAL A 30 7.40 -58.36 -7.67
CA VAL A 30 6.86 -59.61 -8.25
C VAL A 30 7.98 -60.58 -8.64
N THR A 31 9.06 -60.08 -9.25
CA THR A 31 10.19 -60.93 -9.67
C THR A 31 10.99 -61.45 -8.47
N ASN A 32 11.16 -60.62 -7.44
CA ASN A 32 11.87 -60.95 -6.21
C ASN A 32 10.91 -61.37 -5.09
N TRP A 33 9.77 -61.99 -5.43
CA TRP A 33 8.71 -62.32 -4.48
C TRP A 33 9.19 -63.15 -3.28
N ARG A 34 10.19 -64.03 -3.46
CA ARG A 34 10.77 -64.83 -2.37
C ARG A 34 11.39 -63.95 -1.27
N ILE A 35 12.09 -62.90 -1.67
CA ILE A 35 12.71 -61.94 -0.75
C ILE A 35 11.61 -61.13 -0.05
N VAL A 36 10.59 -60.69 -0.80
CA VAL A 36 9.47 -59.91 -0.25
C VAL A 36 8.67 -60.72 0.76
N ILE A 37 8.31 -61.97 0.43
CA ILE A 37 7.58 -62.85 1.33
C ILE A 37 8.42 -63.19 2.57
N GLY A 38 9.71 -63.48 2.37
CA GLY A 38 10.63 -63.72 3.48
C GLY A 38 10.71 -62.52 4.43
N LEU A 39 10.84 -61.30 3.90
CA LEU A 39 10.90 -60.08 4.73
C LEU A 39 9.58 -59.75 5.44
N MET A 40 8.44 -59.96 4.78
CA MET A 40 7.12 -59.57 5.31
C MET A 40 6.53 -60.59 6.27
N PHE A 41 6.76 -61.89 6.04
CA PHE A 41 6.01 -62.96 6.70
C PHE A 41 6.86 -63.92 7.55
N TYR A 42 8.18 -64.01 7.33
CA TYR A 42 9.01 -64.96 8.08
C TYR A 42 9.58 -64.33 9.35
N LYS A 43 9.52 -65.08 10.46
CA LYS A 43 10.31 -64.77 11.66
C LYS A 43 11.73 -65.32 11.51
N SER A 44 12.71 -64.69 12.17
CA SER A 44 14.12 -65.10 12.09
C SER A 44 14.36 -66.59 12.38
N GLN A 45 13.55 -67.20 13.24
CA GLN A 45 13.65 -68.63 13.59
C GLN A 45 13.17 -69.54 12.45
N GLN A 46 12.12 -69.14 11.72
CA GLN A 46 11.61 -69.91 10.57
C GLN A 46 12.58 -69.85 9.39
N LEU A 47 13.26 -68.71 9.23
CA LEU A 47 14.27 -68.52 8.19
C LEU A 47 15.47 -69.47 8.36
N GLN A 48 15.84 -69.76 9.61
CA GLN A 48 16.91 -70.70 9.94
C GLN A 48 16.53 -72.16 9.64
N LEU A 49 15.24 -72.51 9.75
CA LEU A 49 14.73 -73.84 9.37
C LEU A 49 14.85 -74.09 7.87
N ASP A 50 14.72 -73.03 7.06
CA ASP A 50 14.87 -73.10 5.59
C ASP A 50 16.35 -73.04 5.13
N GLY A 51 17.31 -73.11 6.06
CA GLY A 51 18.75 -73.15 5.75
C GLY A 51 19.40 -71.79 5.46
N TYR A 52 18.76 -70.70 5.88
CA TYR A 52 19.32 -69.35 5.81
C TYR A 52 19.78 -68.88 7.19
N THR A 53 21.02 -68.42 7.29
CA THR A 53 21.60 -67.98 8.57
C THR A 53 21.01 -66.64 9.05
N SER A 54 20.64 -65.78 8.10
CA SER A 54 20.08 -64.45 8.33
C SER A 54 19.27 -63.97 7.11
N PHE A 55 18.51 -62.89 7.27
CA PHE A 55 17.81 -62.25 6.14
C PHE A 55 18.77 -61.77 5.04
N LEU A 56 19.98 -61.38 5.41
CA LEU A 56 21.02 -60.97 4.45
C LEU A 56 21.49 -62.18 3.63
N ASP A 57 21.71 -63.33 4.26
CA ASP A 57 22.08 -64.58 3.59
C ASP A 57 20.99 -65.04 2.60
N MET A 58 19.71 -64.85 2.94
CA MET A 58 18.60 -65.09 2.01
C MET A 58 18.64 -64.18 0.79
N ILE A 59 18.94 -62.89 0.98
CA ILE A 59 19.05 -61.92 -0.11
C ILE A 59 20.23 -62.29 -1.01
N ASP A 60 21.41 -62.53 -0.44
CA ASP A 60 22.63 -62.80 -1.19
C ASP A 60 22.54 -64.11 -1.99
N LYS A 61 21.98 -65.18 -1.42
CA LYS A 61 21.76 -66.44 -2.13
C LYS A 61 20.78 -66.32 -3.30
N ASN A 62 19.84 -65.37 -3.24
CA ASN A 62 18.87 -65.13 -4.32
C ASN A 62 19.29 -63.97 -5.25
N ARG A 63 20.45 -63.35 -5.03
CA ARG A 63 20.93 -62.17 -5.77
C ARG A 63 21.60 -62.55 -7.09
N THR A 64 20.84 -63.10 -8.03
CA THR A 64 21.32 -63.17 -9.42
C THR A 64 21.10 -61.82 -10.09
N PHE A 65 22.15 -61.19 -10.62
CA PHE A 65 22.09 -59.85 -11.24
C PHE A 65 20.93 -59.70 -12.24
N ILE A 66 20.73 -60.71 -13.09
CA ILE A 66 19.68 -60.74 -14.11
C ILE A 66 18.28 -60.74 -13.48
N LYS A 67 18.05 -61.54 -12.43
CA LYS A 67 16.76 -61.63 -11.76
C LYS A 67 16.46 -60.38 -10.92
N PHE A 68 17.50 -59.82 -10.32
CA PHE A 68 17.38 -58.72 -9.39
C PHE A 68 17.20 -57.37 -10.10
N TRP A 69 17.97 -57.11 -11.17
CA TRP A 69 17.95 -55.82 -11.88
C TRP A 69 17.48 -55.95 -13.32
N GLY A 70 18.00 -56.91 -14.08
CA GLY A 70 17.72 -57.01 -15.51
C GLY A 70 16.25 -57.23 -15.85
N LEU A 71 15.65 -58.26 -15.26
CA LEU A 71 14.28 -58.67 -15.55
C LEU A 71 13.25 -57.59 -15.13
N PRO A 72 13.34 -56.99 -13.92
CA PRO A 72 12.42 -55.90 -13.55
C PRO A 72 12.53 -54.67 -14.45
N ILE A 73 13.73 -54.30 -14.91
CA ILE A 73 13.90 -53.18 -15.86
C ILE A 73 13.21 -53.50 -17.19
N VAL A 74 13.48 -54.68 -17.77
CA VAL A 74 12.89 -55.08 -19.06
C VAL A 74 11.37 -55.15 -18.95
N VAL A 75 10.83 -55.79 -17.91
CA VAL A 75 9.38 -55.89 -17.69
C VAL A 75 8.76 -54.51 -17.50
N SER A 76 9.40 -53.60 -16.76
CA SER A 76 8.90 -52.24 -16.56
C SER A 76 8.86 -51.42 -17.86
N LEU A 77 9.88 -51.57 -18.72
CA LEU A 77 9.92 -50.93 -20.04
C LEU A 77 8.83 -51.50 -20.94
N VAL A 78 8.74 -52.82 -21.05
CA VAL A 78 7.69 -53.49 -21.83
C VAL A 78 6.31 -53.05 -21.36
N TYR A 79 6.06 -53.03 -20.04
CA TYR A 79 4.80 -52.57 -19.48
C TYR A 79 4.52 -51.10 -19.82
N THR A 80 5.50 -50.22 -19.66
CA THR A 80 5.35 -48.78 -19.93
C THR A 80 4.98 -48.50 -21.39
N PHE A 81 5.52 -49.26 -22.35
CA PHE A 81 5.21 -49.10 -23.77
C PHE A 81 3.99 -49.90 -24.25
N ALA A 82 3.74 -51.10 -23.68
CA ALA A 82 2.60 -51.93 -24.05
C ALA A 82 1.28 -51.42 -23.44
N PHE A 83 1.32 -50.81 -22.26
CA PHE A 83 0.13 -50.35 -21.56
C PHE A 83 -0.70 -49.31 -22.35
N PRO A 84 -0.10 -48.28 -22.99
CA PRO A 84 -0.84 -47.38 -23.88
C PRO A 84 -1.56 -48.11 -25.02
N ILE A 85 -0.93 -49.12 -25.63
CA ILE A 85 -1.51 -49.90 -26.73
C ILE A 85 -2.71 -50.69 -26.21
N ILE A 86 -2.54 -51.42 -25.12
CA ILE A 86 -3.61 -52.19 -24.47
C ILE A 86 -4.78 -51.28 -24.08
N ARG A 87 -4.48 -50.11 -23.51
CA ARG A 87 -5.49 -49.10 -23.14
C ARG A 87 -6.28 -48.61 -24.35
N ASN A 88 -5.61 -48.34 -25.47
CA ASN A 88 -6.28 -47.93 -26.71
C ASN A 88 -7.16 -49.04 -27.27
N VAL A 89 -6.71 -50.30 -27.23
CA VAL A 89 -7.50 -51.46 -27.65
C VAL A 89 -8.74 -51.62 -26.76
N ILE A 90 -8.62 -51.50 -25.44
CA ILE A 90 -9.75 -51.54 -24.51
C ILE A 90 -10.72 -50.39 -24.81
N SER A 91 -10.22 -49.18 -25.05
CA SER A 91 -11.06 -48.03 -25.39
C SER A 91 -11.79 -48.23 -26.71
N ALA A 92 -11.12 -48.76 -27.73
CA ALA A 92 -11.71 -49.07 -29.02
C ALA A 92 -12.78 -50.16 -28.90
N TYR A 93 -12.50 -51.21 -28.11
CA TYR A 93 -13.46 -52.28 -27.82
C TYR A 93 -14.69 -51.76 -27.08
N ASN A 94 -14.51 -50.90 -26.08
CA ASN A 94 -15.62 -50.26 -25.37
C ASN A 94 -16.45 -49.36 -26.29
N ALA A 95 -15.80 -48.59 -27.17
CA ALA A 95 -16.49 -47.77 -28.16
C ALA A 95 -17.27 -48.62 -29.17
N TRP A 96 -16.70 -49.77 -29.58
CA TRP A 96 -17.39 -50.75 -30.42
C TRP A 96 -18.62 -51.31 -29.72
N ASN A 97 -18.49 -51.78 -28.47
CA ASN A 97 -19.60 -52.31 -27.69
C ASN A 97 -20.70 -51.27 -27.49
N PHE A 98 -20.33 -50.01 -27.24
CA PHE A 98 -21.30 -48.92 -27.10
C PHE A 98 -22.02 -48.64 -28.43
N ARG A 99 -21.30 -48.64 -29.55
CA ARG A 99 -21.91 -48.46 -30.88
C ARG A 99 -22.86 -49.61 -31.22
N TRP A 100 -22.44 -50.84 -30.95
CA TRP A 100 -23.28 -52.01 -31.20
C TRP A 100 -24.51 -52.05 -30.29
N GLY A 101 -24.32 -51.81 -28.98
CA GLY A 101 -25.40 -51.73 -28.00
C GLY A 101 -26.39 -50.61 -28.30
N SER A 102 -25.93 -49.43 -28.74
CA SER A 102 -26.83 -48.34 -29.15
C SER A 102 -27.60 -48.66 -30.42
N THR A 103 -27.01 -49.32 -31.41
CA THR A 103 -27.75 -49.78 -32.61
C THR A 103 -28.77 -50.87 -32.29
N TRP A 104 -28.45 -51.80 -31.39
CA TRP A 104 -29.36 -52.83 -30.94
C TRP A 104 -30.49 -52.26 -30.09
N ALA A 105 -30.18 -51.38 -29.13
CA ALA A 105 -31.17 -50.66 -28.34
C ALA A 105 -32.10 -49.82 -29.23
N LEU A 106 -31.59 -49.18 -30.28
CA LEU A 106 -32.40 -48.44 -31.26
C LEU A 106 -33.32 -49.38 -32.07
N ALA A 107 -32.86 -50.59 -32.41
CA ALA A 107 -33.68 -51.59 -33.10
C ALA A 107 -34.79 -52.13 -32.18
N VAL A 108 -34.47 -52.46 -30.94
CA VAL A 108 -35.45 -52.92 -29.93
C VAL A 108 -36.42 -51.81 -29.55
N ALA A 109 -35.99 -50.56 -29.46
CA ALA A 109 -36.87 -49.41 -29.17
C ALA A 109 -37.86 -49.10 -30.30
N LYS A 110 -37.55 -49.48 -31.56
CA LYS A 110 -38.52 -49.39 -32.66
C LYS A 110 -39.67 -50.39 -32.52
N GLU A 111 -39.45 -51.52 -31.85
CA GLU A 111 -40.48 -52.52 -31.54
C GLU A 111 -41.13 -52.30 -30.16
N GLY A 112 -40.40 -51.72 -29.21
CA GLY A 112 -40.85 -51.47 -27.84
C GLY A 112 -41.39 -50.06 -27.58
N GLY A 113 -42.69 -49.85 -27.82
CA GLY A 113 -43.60 -48.98 -27.04
C GLY A 113 -43.35 -47.47 -26.89
N VAL A 114 -42.19 -46.93 -27.23
CA VAL A 114 -41.94 -45.48 -27.26
C VAL A 114 -41.76 -45.10 -28.72
N SER A 115 -42.79 -44.50 -29.30
CA SER A 115 -42.77 -44.09 -30.71
C SER A 115 -41.53 -43.25 -30.99
N PHE A 116 -40.86 -43.51 -32.11
CA PHE A 116 -39.70 -42.76 -32.58
C PHE A 116 -39.94 -41.23 -32.54
N SER A 117 -41.19 -40.79 -32.74
CA SER A 117 -41.61 -39.39 -32.56
C SER A 117 -41.32 -38.84 -31.17
N LYS A 118 -41.55 -39.60 -30.10
CA LYS A 118 -41.28 -39.19 -28.71
C LYS A 118 -39.79 -39.05 -28.45
N TYR A 119 -38.97 -39.92 -29.04
CA TYR A 119 -37.50 -39.78 -28.99
C TYR A 119 -37.02 -38.52 -29.72
N ILE A 120 -37.55 -38.25 -30.91
CA ILE A 120 -37.23 -37.01 -31.65
C ILE A 120 -37.65 -35.77 -30.86
N GLU A 121 -38.85 -35.78 -30.27
CA GLU A 121 -39.32 -34.67 -29.43
C GLU A 121 -38.41 -34.43 -28.22
N LEU A 122 -38.05 -35.49 -27.49
CA LEU A 122 -37.13 -35.43 -26.36
C LEU A 122 -35.76 -34.88 -26.78
N LYS A 123 -35.23 -35.33 -27.92
CA LYS A 123 -33.97 -34.84 -28.46
C LYS A 123 -34.03 -33.35 -28.82
N THR A 124 -35.11 -32.91 -29.47
CA THR A 124 -35.33 -31.50 -29.82
C THR A 124 -35.44 -30.64 -28.57
N ARG A 125 -36.20 -31.09 -27.56
CA ARG A 125 -36.33 -30.38 -26.28
C ARG A 125 -34.99 -30.27 -25.55
N LEU A 126 -34.22 -31.35 -25.54
CA LEU A 126 -32.87 -31.36 -24.96
C LEU A 126 -31.96 -30.37 -25.70
N GLN A 127 -32.03 -30.31 -27.02
CA GLN A 127 -31.26 -29.35 -27.81
C GLN A 127 -31.66 -27.89 -27.53
N GLN A 128 -32.97 -27.61 -27.39
CA GLN A 128 -33.46 -26.30 -26.99
C GLN A 128 -32.97 -25.90 -25.59
N SER A 129 -33.03 -26.81 -24.61
CA SER A 129 -32.51 -26.55 -23.27
C SER A 129 -31.00 -26.30 -23.25
N ILE A 130 -30.22 -26.99 -24.11
CA ILE A 130 -28.78 -26.70 -24.26
C ILE A 130 -28.56 -25.28 -24.77
N GLU A 131 -29.32 -24.86 -25.78
CA GLU A 131 -29.21 -23.51 -26.35
C GLU A 131 -29.62 -22.42 -25.35
N GLU A 132 -30.69 -22.65 -24.58
CA GLU A 132 -31.10 -21.76 -23.49
C GLU A 132 -30.02 -21.62 -22.43
N VAL A 133 -29.41 -22.73 -21.99
CA VAL A 133 -28.31 -22.72 -21.02
C VAL A 133 -27.09 -22.00 -21.58
N GLU A 134 -26.76 -22.17 -22.86
CA GLU A 134 -25.65 -21.46 -23.50
C GLU A 134 -25.92 -19.94 -23.55
N ASN A 135 -27.15 -19.54 -23.84
CA ASN A 135 -27.54 -18.12 -23.85
C ASN A 135 -27.51 -17.52 -22.44
N ILE A 136 -27.97 -18.25 -21.41
CA ILE A 136 -27.86 -17.85 -20.01
C ILE A 136 -26.39 -17.72 -19.60
N HIS A 137 -25.54 -18.67 -19.98
CA HIS A 137 -24.12 -18.61 -19.66
C HIS A 137 -23.43 -17.40 -20.32
N LYS A 138 -23.82 -17.06 -21.57
CA LYS A 138 -23.34 -15.86 -22.26
C LYS A 138 -23.78 -14.57 -21.54
N SER A 139 -25.05 -14.48 -21.13
CA SER A 139 -25.55 -13.31 -20.42
C SER A 139 -24.95 -13.17 -19.02
N GLU A 140 -24.77 -14.27 -18.29
CA GLU A 140 -24.08 -14.29 -16.99
C GLU A 140 -22.63 -13.83 -17.12
N SER A 141 -21.93 -14.26 -18.17
CA SER A 141 -20.56 -13.81 -18.45
C SER A 141 -20.50 -12.30 -18.73
N GLN A 142 -21.46 -11.76 -19.48
CA GLN A 142 -21.57 -10.32 -19.73
C GLN A 142 -21.84 -9.53 -18.45
N ILE A 143 -22.81 -9.97 -17.64
CA ILE A 143 -23.15 -9.36 -16.36
C ILE A 143 -21.95 -9.39 -15.40
N THR A 144 -21.21 -10.49 -15.39
CA THR A 144 -20.00 -10.62 -14.56
C THR A 144 -18.93 -9.62 -14.99
N ASN A 145 -18.68 -9.48 -16.29
CA ASN A 145 -17.75 -8.49 -16.83
C ASN A 145 -18.19 -7.05 -16.54
N GLU A 146 -19.48 -6.74 -16.67
CA GLU A 146 -20.03 -5.42 -16.33
C GLU A 146 -19.89 -5.12 -14.84
N ASN A 147 -20.18 -6.09 -13.96
CA ASN A 147 -20.00 -5.93 -12.53
C ASN A 147 -18.54 -5.71 -12.14
N GLU A 148 -17.61 -6.43 -12.77
CA GLU A 148 -16.17 -6.22 -12.55
C GLU A 148 -15.76 -4.81 -13.01
N LYS A 149 -16.24 -4.37 -14.17
CA LYS A 149 -15.99 -3.00 -14.66
C LYS A 149 -16.55 -1.94 -13.72
N LEU A 150 -17.81 -2.06 -13.28
CA LEU A 150 -18.44 -1.13 -12.34
C LEU A 150 -17.70 -1.10 -11.00
N ARG A 151 -17.23 -2.26 -10.53
CA ARG A 151 -16.43 -2.35 -9.31
C ARG A 151 -15.08 -1.63 -9.47
N ASN A 152 -14.41 -1.79 -10.60
CA ASN A 152 -13.17 -1.06 -10.88
C ASN A 152 -13.42 0.45 -10.98
N ASP A 153 -14.49 0.88 -11.66
CA ASP A 153 -14.85 2.30 -11.80
C ASP A 153 -15.18 2.93 -10.45
N THR A 154 -15.90 2.21 -9.58
CA THR A 154 -16.20 2.69 -8.21
C THR A 154 -14.95 2.78 -7.34
N GLU A 155 -14.00 1.85 -7.44
CA GLU A 155 -12.71 1.94 -6.75
C GLU A 155 -11.88 3.13 -7.23
N VAL A 156 -11.85 3.40 -8.54
CA VAL A 156 -11.15 4.57 -9.12
C VAL A 156 -11.78 5.88 -8.65
N LEU A 157 -13.12 5.97 -8.69
CA LEU A 157 -13.84 7.16 -8.22
C LEU A 157 -13.61 7.41 -6.73
N LYS A 158 -13.62 6.36 -5.91
CA LYS A 158 -13.35 6.48 -4.47
C LYS A 158 -11.96 7.06 -4.20
N ARG A 159 -10.92 6.55 -4.89
CA ARG A 159 -9.55 7.09 -4.78
C ARG A 159 -9.48 8.55 -5.22
N ARG A 160 -10.19 8.94 -6.27
CA ARG A 160 -10.24 10.35 -6.73
C ARG A 160 -10.85 11.26 -5.67
N ILE A 161 -11.98 10.86 -5.09
CA ILE A 161 -12.64 11.61 -4.01
C ILE A 161 -11.73 11.73 -2.78
N GLU A 162 -11.07 10.64 -2.36
CA GLU A 162 -10.14 10.66 -1.23
C GLU A 162 -8.98 11.64 -1.47
N ASN A 163 -8.40 11.65 -2.67
CA ASN A 163 -7.34 12.58 -3.04
C ASN A 163 -7.82 14.05 -3.05
N GLU A 164 -9.03 14.31 -3.52
CA GLU A 164 -9.62 15.66 -3.56
C GLU A 164 -9.96 16.18 -2.16
N VAL A 165 -10.51 15.32 -1.28
CA VAL A 165 -10.74 15.68 0.12
C VAL A 165 -9.41 16.00 0.82
N GLN A 166 -8.35 15.24 0.55
CA GLN A 166 -7.05 15.49 1.13
C GLN A 166 -6.45 16.82 0.64
N SER A 167 -6.57 17.14 -0.65
CA SER A 167 -6.07 18.41 -1.19
C SER A 167 -6.85 19.61 -0.64
N LEU A 168 -8.15 19.48 -0.44
CA LEU A 168 -8.99 20.50 0.18
C LEU A 168 -8.58 20.75 1.64
N ARG A 169 -8.36 19.70 2.44
CA ARG A 169 -7.89 19.84 3.83
C ARG A 169 -6.56 20.57 3.92
N VAL A 170 -5.60 20.21 3.06
CA VAL A 170 -4.30 20.93 2.98
C VAL A 170 -4.51 22.40 2.63
N SER A 171 -5.45 22.71 1.73
CA SER A 171 -5.77 24.10 1.38
C SER A 171 -6.40 24.88 2.53
N GLU A 172 -7.21 24.23 3.37
CA GLU A 172 -7.81 24.84 4.57
C GLU A 172 -6.76 25.09 5.65
N ASP A 173 -5.86 24.14 5.89
CA ASP A 173 -4.75 24.29 6.83
C ASP A 173 -3.83 25.45 6.43
N ILE A 174 -3.51 25.57 5.13
CA ILE A 174 -2.73 26.70 4.60
C ILE A 174 -3.47 28.03 4.81
N LYS A 175 -4.78 28.06 4.55
CA LYS A 175 -5.59 29.27 4.78
C LYS A 175 -5.60 29.65 6.26
N ALA A 176 -5.77 28.69 7.17
CA ALA A 176 -5.77 28.94 8.60
C ALA A 176 -4.41 29.46 9.08
N ALA A 177 -3.31 28.89 8.60
CA ALA A 177 -1.96 29.36 8.90
C ALA A 177 -1.73 30.80 8.40
N LEU A 178 -2.15 31.11 7.16
CA LEU A 178 -2.02 32.45 6.59
C LEU A 178 -2.86 33.48 7.35
N VAL A 179 -4.09 33.13 7.75
CA VAL A 179 -4.96 34.02 8.54
C VAL A 179 -4.32 34.32 9.91
N ASN A 180 -3.73 33.31 10.56
CA ASN A 180 -3.03 33.49 11.82
C ASN A 180 -1.80 34.40 11.66
N GLU A 181 -0.99 34.17 10.62
CA GLU A 181 0.17 35.01 10.31
C GLU A 181 -0.24 36.46 10.03
N LEU A 182 -1.28 36.69 9.23
CA LEU A 182 -1.82 38.02 8.97
C LEU A 182 -2.33 38.70 10.25
N SER A 183 -2.96 37.95 11.16
CA SER A 183 -3.40 38.48 12.45
C SER A 183 -2.22 38.97 13.29
N ILE A 184 -1.15 38.19 13.37
CA ILE A 184 0.08 38.54 14.11
C ILE A 184 0.73 39.78 13.49
N LEU A 185 0.85 39.84 12.15
CA LEU A 185 1.43 40.99 11.45
C LEU A 185 0.60 42.26 11.63
N LYS A 186 -0.73 42.12 11.61
CA LYS A 186 -1.65 43.22 11.89
C LYS A 186 -1.45 43.75 13.30
N GLU A 187 -1.42 42.86 14.30
CA GLU A 187 -1.20 43.25 15.69
C GLU A 187 0.14 43.96 15.88
N LYS A 188 1.23 43.45 15.30
CA LYS A 188 2.55 44.12 15.33
C LYS A 188 2.53 45.50 14.68
N SER A 189 1.76 45.68 13.60
CA SER A 189 1.64 46.96 12.89
C SER A 189 0.69 47.95 13.56
N GLU A 190 0.00 47.58 14.65
CA GLU A 190 -0.86 48.53 15.35
C GLU A 190 -0.03 49.55 16.16
N ILE A 191 -0.46 50.80 16.13
CA ILE A 191 0.19 51.91 16.86
C ILE A 191 0.29 51.60 18.37
N LYS A 192 -0.66 50.83 18.91
CA LYS A 192 -0.69 50.41 20.32
C LYS A 192 0.55 49.61 20.74
N THR A 193 1.27 48.98 19.80
CA THR A 193 2.53 48.27 20.06
C THR A 193 3.58 49.20 20.68
N PHE A 194 3.53 50.48 20.33
CA PHE A 194 4.40 51.51 20.87
C PHE A 194 3.90 52.13 22.17
N ASN A 195 2.73 51.73 22.69
CA ASN A 195 2.23 52.31 23.94
C ASN A 195 3.16 51.96 25.13
N GLY A 196 3.39 52.96 25.97
CA GLY A 196 4.21 52.84 27.18
C GLY A 196 5.14 54.02 27.41
N ALA A 197 5.99 53.89 28.43
CA ALA A 197 7.07 54.83 28.70
C ALA A 197 8.32 54.42 27.90
N TRP A 198 8.93 55.39 27.24
CA TRP A 198 10.13 55.20 26.45
C TRP A 198 11.18 56.24 26.80
N LYS A 199 12.42 55.91 26.49
CA LYS A 199 13.56 56.81 26.50
C LYS A 199 13.97 57.01 25.05
N MET A 200 13.83 58.25 24.57
CA MET A 200 14.06 58.63 23.19
C MET A 200 15.36 59.40 23.07
N LYS A 201 16.22 58.96 22.15
CA LYS A 201 17.47 59.65 21.78
C LYS A 201 17.28 60.29 20.42
N PHE A 202 17.47 61.60 20.31
CA PHE A 202 17.18 62.35 19.08
C PHE A 202 18.22 63.45 18.82
N LYS A 203 18.35 63.88 17.56
CA LYS A 203 19.16 65.04 17.14
C LYS A 203 18.28 66.29 17.16
N ASN A 204 18.69 67.32 17.90
CA ASN A 204 18.00 68.62 17.87
C ASN A 204 18.37 69.41 16.58
N GLY A 205 17.70 70.54 16.36
CA GLY A 205 17.97 71.39 15.18
C GLY A 205 19.39 71.98 15.09
N LEU A 206 20.20 71.85 16.16
CA LEU A 206 21.62 72.24 16.21
C LEU A 206 22.55 71.04 16.01
N GLY A 207 22.02 69.84 15.73
CA GLY A 207 22.78 68.61 15.54
C GLY A 207 23.26 67.93 16.83
N GLN A 208 22.91 68.46 18.00
CA GLN A 208 23.26 67.85 19.29
C GLN A 208 22.32 66.68 19.60
N VAL A 209 22.90 65.59 20.12
CA VAL A 209 22.14 64.42 20.56
C VAL A 209 21.62 64.65 21.98
N LYS A 210 20.30 64.56 22.16
CA LYS A 210 19.62 64.61 23.46
C LYS A 210 18.91 63.31 23.75
N THR A 211 18.72 63.03 25.04
CA THR A 211 17.96 61.88 25.52
C THR A 211 16.86 62.37 26.45
N GLU A 212 15.61 62.00 26.17
CA GLU A 212 14.45 62.43 26.96
C GLU A 212 13.51 61.25 27.23
N ARG A 213 12.80 61.31 28.36
CA ARG A 213 11.74 60.35 28.68
C ARG A 213 10.45 60.81 28.04
N ILE A 214 9.87 59.93 27.24
CA ILE A 214 8.60 60.16 26.56
C ILE A 214 7.58 59.11 27.00
N THR A 215 6.30 59.45 26.83
CA THR A 215 5.18 58.52 26.97
C THR A 215 4.44 58.51 25.65
N ILE A 216 4.23 57.32 25.11
CA ILE A 216 3.43 57.09 23.91
C ILE A 216 2.11 56.47 24.34
N SER A 217 1.01 57.12 23.99
CA SER A 217 -0.34 56.62 24.30
C SER A 217 -1.25 56.83 23.09
N ASN A 218 -1.68 55.72 22.47
CA ASN A 218 -2.56 55.72 21.30
C ASN A 218 -2.05 56.61 20.16
N GLY A 219 -0.73 56.65 19.99
CA GLY A 219 -0.04 57.42 18.97
C GLY A 219 0.34 58.84 19.38
N ASP A 220 -0.15 59.38 20.49
CA ASP A 220 0.31 60.67 20.99
C ASP A 220 1.65 60.49 21.74
N VAL A 221 2.67 61.23 21.30
CA VAL A 221 4.01 61.23 21.91
C VAL A 221 4.15 62.49 22.75
N SER A 222 4.29 62.31 24.06
CA SER A 222 4.45 63.40 25.01
C SER A 222 5.71 63.24 25.84
N TYR A 223 6.35 64.34 26.24
CA TYR A 223 7.45 64.33 27.21
C TYR A 223 6.98 64.97 28.52
N SER A 224 7.55 64.53 29.65
CA SER A 224 7.27 65.12 30.96
C SER A 224 8.29 66.22 31.26
N ASN A 225 7.84 67.47 31.37
CA ASN A 225 8.68 68.56 31.85
C ASN A 225 8.83 68.52 33.39
N ALA A 226 9.81 69.23 33.96
CA ALA A 226 10.07 69.33 35.41
C ALA A 226 8.87 69.83 36.24
N GLU A 227 7.88 70.47 35.60
CA GLU A 227 6.60 70.89 36.20
C GLU A 227 5.48 69.83 36.07
N ALA A 228 5.79 68.60 35.66
CA ALA A 228 4.83 67.51 35.41
C ALA A 228 3.75 67.77 34.35
N LYS A 229 3.89 68.83 33.53
CA LYS A 229 3.04 69.06 32.35
C LYS A 229 3.52 68.19 31.19
N TYR A 230 2.58 67.47 30.57
CA TYR A 230 2.79 66.71 29.35
C TYR A 230 2.58 67.62 28.13
N GLU A 231 3.65 67.91 27.40
CA GLU A 231 3.55 68.56 26.10
C GLU A 231 3.60 67.52 24.99
N SER A 232 2.61 67.55 24.08
CA SER A 232 2.58 66.68 22.91
C SER A 232 3.57 67.19 21.85
N LEU A 233 4.49 66.32 21.43
CA LEU A 233 5.53 66.62 20.44
C LEU A 233 5.10 66.18 19.04
N PHE A 234 4.72 64.91 18.96
CA PHE A 234 4.43 64.21 17.72
C PHE A 234 3.19 63.34 17.87
N LYS A 235 2.57 63.04 16.74
CA LYS A 235 1.54 62.03 16.60
C LYS A 235 2.04 60.93 15.67
N LEU A 236 2.07 59.69 16.13
CA LEU A 236 2.26 58.51 15.28
C LEU A 236 0.99 58.36 14.45
N LYS A 237 1.13 58.52 13.14
CA LYS A 237 0.03 58.42 12.19
C LYS A 237 -0.13 57.00 11.65
N THR A 238 1.00 56.37 11.37
CA THR A 238 1.05 55.03 10.77
C THR A 238 2.23 54.26 11.34
N CYS A 239 2.02 52.98 11.60
CA CYS A 239 3.06 52.02 11.90
C CYS A 239 2.88 50.83 10.96
N VAL A 240 3.97 50.39 10.32
CA VAL A 240 3.97 49.19 9.47
C VAL A 240 5.16 48.33 9.87
N TYR A 241 4.90 47.07 10.23
CA TYR A 241 5.94 46.08 10.48
C TYR A 241 6.25 45.31 9.19
N ASN A 242 7.52 45.25 8.82
CA ASN A 242 8.03 44.44 7.72
C ASN A 242 8.63 43.13 8.27
N PRO A 243 7.98 41.97 8.06
CA PRO A 243 8.49 40.69 8.57
C PRO A 243 9.77 40.21 7.90
N ASN A 244 10.05 40.63 6.65
CA ASN A 244 11.22 40.16 5.90
C ASN A 244 12.52 40.78 6.42
N THR A 245 12.47 42.05 6.81
CA THR A 245 13.63 42.81 7.29
C THR A 245 13.60 43.02 8.81
N ASN A 246 12.53 42.58 9.48
CA ASN A 246 12.25 42.81 10.89
C ASN A 246 12.31 44.31 11.24
N GLU A 247 11.64 45.15 10.45
CA GLU A 247 11.70 46.61 10.57
C GLU A 247 10.32 47.21 10.83
N TYR A 248 10.28 48.29 11.60
CA TYR A 248 9.10 49.13 11.80
C TYR A 248 9.28 50.43 11.05
N VAL A 249 8.40 50.69 10.09
CA VAL A 249 8.27 52.00 9.45
C VAL A 249 7.24 52.79 10.22
N VAL A 250 7.66 53.85 10.88
CA VAL A 250 6.80 54.69 11.73
C VAL A 250 6.76 56.10 11.16
N VAL A 251 5.55 56.62 10.93
CA VAL A 251 5.33 57.97 10.41
C VAL A 251 4.88 58.89 11.54
N PHE A 252 5.65 59.94 11.77
CA PHE A 252 5.39 60.96 12.78
C PHE A 252 4.89 62.26 12.14
N GLU A 253 3.88 62.86 12.75
CA GLU A 253 3.30 64.16 12.39
C GLU A 253 3.54 65.15 13.53
N ARG A 254 3.96 66.38 13.22
CA ARG A 254 4.26 67.40 14.25
C ARG A 254 2.97 68.06 14.72
N VAL A 255 2.78 68.17 16.04
CA VAL A 255 1.54 68.73 16.62
C VAL A 255 1.49 70.26 16.53
N LYS A 256 2.64 70.94 16.68
CA LYS A 256 2.70 72.42 16.69
C LYS A 256 2.63 73.07 15.30
N ASP A 257 2.71 72.28 14.22
CA ASP A 257 2.54 72.75 12.83
C ASP A 257 1.96 71.62 11.96
N PRO A 258 0.62 71.52 11.83
CA PRO A 258 -0.04 70.46 11.07
C PRO A 258 0.23 70.52 9.56
N ASN A 259 0.74 71.66 9.05
CA ASN A 259 1.10 71.83 7.65
C ASN A 259 2.58 71.48 7.38
N ALA A 260 3.39 71.28 8.42
CA ALA A 260 4.74 70.77 8.26
C ALA A 260 4.69 69.31 7.79
N SER A 261 5.49 68.96 6.79
CA SER A 261 5.61 67.58 6.32
C SER A 261 6.03 66.68 7.47
N GLY A 262 5.21 65.67 7.77
CA GLY A 262 5.59 64.58 8.67
C GLY A 262 6.88 63.91 8.20
N PHE A 263 7.56 63.22 9.12
CA PHE A 263 8.76 62.46 8.81
C PHE A 263 8.54 60.98 9.13
N SER A 264 9.13 60.11 8.33
CA SER A 264 9.12 58.67 8.55
C SER A 264 10.47 58.22 9.07
N GLU A 265 10.47 57.35 10.08
CA GLU A 265 11.67 56.71 10.58
C GLU A 265 11.53 55.20 10.48
N ILE A 266 12.65 54.54 10.21
CA ILE A 266 12.74 53.08 10.14
C ILE A 266 13.50 52.60 11.36
N PHE A 267 12.81 51.84 12.21
CA PHE A 267 13.38 51.25 13.41
C PHE A 267 13.59 49.75 13.23
N ARG A 268 14.70 49.24 13.75
CA ARG A 268 14.94 47.80 13.89
C ARG A 268 15.03 47.44 15.38
N PRO A 269 14.28 46.45 15.86
CA PRO A 269 14.46 45.93 17.20
C PRO A 269 15.81 45.21 17.33
N GLN A 270 16.52 45.46 18.42
CA GLN A 270 17.76 44.75 18.77
C GLN A 270 17.47 43.45 19.53
N ASP A 271 16.25 43.29 20.01
CA ASP A 271 15.79 42.19 20.84
C ASP A 271 14.40 41.70 20.41
N GLU A 272 14.06 40.44 20.70
CA GLU A 272 12.74 39.88 20.38
C GLU A 272 11.60 40.60 21.13
N THR A 273 11.93 41.22 22.26
CA THR A 273 10.97 41.89 23.15
C THR A 273 10.63 43.32 22.74
N MET A 274 11.18 43.83 21.63
CA MET A 274 10.92 45.20 21.13
C MET A 274 11.25 46.28 22.16
N THR A 275 12.16 46.00 23.10
CA THR A 275 12.50 46.93 24.18
C THR A 275 13.51 47.94 23.71
N PHE A 276 14.26 47.65 22.65
CA PHE A 276 15.22 48.59 22.10
C PHE A 276 15.13 48.65 20.58
N LEU A 277 14.79 49.83 20.08
CA LEU A 277 14.61 50.14 18.67
C LEU A 277 15.69 51.14 18.24
N LYS A 278 16.48 50.80 17.22
CA LYS A 278 17.49 51.69 16.65
C LYS A 278 17.09 52.13 15.24
N ASN A 279 17.27 53.40 14.94
CA ASN A 279 17.11 53.92 13.59
C ASN A 279 18.19 53.35 12.67
N PHE A 280 17.76 52.72 11.57
CA PHE A 280 18.66 52.04 10.65
C PHE A 280 19.55 53.00 9.84
N GLU A 281 19.07 54.20 9.52
CA GLU A 281 19.77 55.10 8.60
C GLU A 281 20.79 56.02 9.29
N GLU A 282 20.78 56.11 10.63
CA GLU A 282 21.56 57.05 11.47
C GLU A 282 21.47 58.55 11.06
N LYS A 283 20.58 58.85 10.10
CA LYS A 283 20.33 60.15 9.47
C LYS A 283 19.00 60.78 9.89
N GLY A 284 18.17 60.04 10.62
CA GLY A 284 16.87 60.51 11.13
C GLY A 284 16.97 61.48 12.31
N ILE A 285 15.84 62.09 12.63
CA ILE A 285 15.66 62.97 13.80
C ILE A 285 15.71 62.12 15.06
N ILE A 286 15.06 60.96 15.05
CA ILE A 286 15.04 60.02 16.18
C ILE A 286 16.07 58.92 15.92
N LEU A 287 17.01 58.73 16.84
CA LEU A 287 18.11 57.77 16.70
C LEU A 287 17.78 56.42 17.36
N GLU A 288 17.27 56.45 18.60
CA GLU A 288 17.01 55.25 19.40
C GLU A 288 15.76 55.44 20.27
N LEU A 289 15.01 54.36 20.50
CA LEU A 289 13.89 54.27 21.43
C LEU A 289 14.09 53.05 22.33
N GLU A 290 14.19 53.27 23.64
CA GLU A 290 14.35 52.23 24.66
C GLU A 290 13.11 52.20 25.55
N LYS A 291 12.36 51.09 25.57
CA LYS A 291 11.14 50.91 26.36
C LYS A 291 11.50 50.75 27.83
N ILE A 292 10.87 51.55 28.68
CA ILE A 292 11.07 51.49 30.12
C ILE A 292 10.07 50.47 30.67
N ILE A 293 10.57 49.28 31.01
CA ILE A 293 9.79 48.25 31.72
C ILE A 293 9.73 48.69 33.19
N ILE A 294 8.54 49.04 33.66
CA ILE A 294 8.25 49.41 35.06
C ILE A 294 7.63 48.20 35.75
#